data_AF-A0A1X7T322-F1
#
_entry.id   AF-A0A1X7T322-F1
#
_cell.length_a   1.000
_cell.length_b   1.000
_cell.length_c   1.000
_cell.angle_alpha   90.00
_cell.angle_beta   90.00
_cell.angle_gamma   90.00
#
_symmetry.space_group_name_H-M   'P 1'
#
loop_
_entity.id
_entity.type
_entity.pdbx_description
1 polymer ?
#
loop_
_entity_poly.entity_id
_entity_poly.type
_entity_poly.pdbx_seq_one_letter_code
_entity_poly.pdbx_strand_id
1 'polypeptide(L)'
;MNHYSLTITSDSNDSFAVISCTSSDKYWTRGFAFYGTNGSLTMRGLRFTNCGTNLTTLDSDIINSTTSSIHFTKLHAAVLVLTDIASITISNVSIMKYSGFAIVAVNLPYAVFDYLEVSYSQKTEFGIGRGLLLLFFDRITKGIINAPTQYQ
;
A
#
# COMPACT_ATOMS: atom_id res chain seq x y z
N MET A 1 -17.91 -13.90 9.77
CA MET A 1 -17.45 -12.63 9.17
C MET A 1 -17.13 -12.92 7.71
N ASN A 2 -17.52 -12.03 6.78
CA ASN A 2 -17.23 -12.26 5.36
C ASN A 2 -15.76 -11.91 5.06
N HIS A 3 -15.08 -12.84 4.40
CA HIS A 3 -13.70 -12.67 3.92
C HIS A 3 -13.75 -12.17 2.48
N TYR A 4 -13.56 -10.87 2.29
CA TYR A 4 -13.52 -10.26 0.97
C TYR A 4 -12.09 -10.29 0.44
N SER A 5 -11.90 -10.93 -0.72
CA SER A 5 -10.59 -11.04 -1.35
C SER A 5 -10.60 -10.31 -2.70
N LEU A 6 -9.50 -9.65 -3.03
CA LEU A 6 -9.29 -8.99 -4.31
C LEU A 6 -8.12 -9.66 -5.04
N THR A 7 -8.32 -10.01 -6.30
CA THR A 7 -7.26 -10.49 -7.18
C THR A 7 -7.16 -9.58 -8.40
N ILE A 8 -5.95 -9.09 -8.68
CA ILE A 8 -5.62 -8.31 -9.87
C ILE A 8 -4.50 -9.05 -10.58
N THR A 9 -4.78 -9.64 -11.74
CA THR A 9 -3.79 -10.41 -12.50
C THR A 9 -3.86 -10.07 -13.98
N SER A 10 -2.72 -10.14 -14.66
CA SER A 10 -2.76 -10.34 -16.12
C SER A 10 -3.32 -11.72 -16.42
N ASP A 11 -4.07 -11.80 -17.51
CA ASP A 11 -4.59 -13.02 -18.12
C ASP A 11 -3.51 -13.79 -18.92
N SER A 12 -2.42 -13.10 -19.27
CA SER A 12 -1.27 -13.67 -19.97
C SER A 12 -0.16 -14.08 -19.01
N ASN A 13 0.48 -15.21 -19.29
CA ASN A 13 1.63 -15.70 -18.52
C ASN A 13 2.96 -15.08 -18.96
N ASP A 14 3.03 -14.56 -20.19
CA ASP A 14 4.27 -14.07 -20.80
C ASP A 14 4.33 -12.54 -20.92
N SER A 15 3.25 -11.84 -20.52
CA SER A 15 3.18 -10.38 -20.59
C SER A 15 2.59 -9.77 -19.34
N PHE A 16 3.10 -8.60 -18.95
CA PHE A 16 2.53 -7.82 -17.86
C PHE A 16 1.29 -7.05 -18.32
N ALA A 17 0.24 -7.03 -17.50
CA ALA A 17 -0.79 -6.01 -17.60
C ALA A 17 -0.22 -4.68 -17.12
N VAL A 18 -0.26 -3.66 -17.98
CA VAL A 18 0.36 -2.36 -17.70
C VAL A 18 -0.67 -1.41 -17.06
N ILE A 19 -0.39 -0.97 -15.84
CA ILE A 19 -1.10 0.08 -15.14
C ILE A 19 -0.27 1.37 -15.29
N SER A 20 -0.74 2.27 -16.16
CA SER A 20 -0.05 3.52 -16.47
C SER A 20 -0.79 4.71 -15.89
N CYS A 21 -0.12 5.48 -15.05
CA CYS A 21 -0.64 6.72 -14.52
C CYS A 21 -0.24 7.87 -15.47
N THR A 22 -1.19 8.42 -16.24
CA THR A 22 -0.94 9.46 -17.25
C THR A 22 -0.62 10.83 -16.64
N SER A 23 0.04 11.70 -17.41
CA SER A 23 0.56 13.00 -16.95
C SER A 23 -0.46 14.16 -16.96
N SER A 24 -1.68 13.95 -17.48
CA SER A 24 -2.66 15.03 -17.70
C SER A 24 -3.28 15.59 -16.41
N ASP A 25 -3.20 14.87 -15.30
CA ASP A 25 -3.68 15.31 -13.99
C ASP A 25 -2.57 15.09 -12.97
N LYS A 26 -2.28 16.13 -12.17
CA LYS A 26 -1.37 16.18 -11.01
C LYS A 26 -0.71 14.82 -10.72
N TYR A 27 0.46 14.59 -11.33
CA TYR A 27 1.18 13.30 -11.33
C TYR A 27 1.42 12.70 -9.94
N TRP A 28 1.32 13.52 -8.89
CA TRP A 28 1.47 13.12 -7.49
C TRP A 28 0.18 12.61 -6.83
N THR A 29 -0.94 12.40 -7.53
CA THR A 29 -2.19 11.88 -6.91
C THR A 29 -2.60 10.50 -7.43
N ARG A 30 -1.68 9.69 -7.96
CA ARG A 30 -2.04 8.48 -8.74
C ARG A 30 -1.32 7.24 -8.25
N GLY A 31 -1.94 6.53 -7.33
CA GLY A 31 -1.42 5.35 -6.67
C GLY A 31 -2.58 4.65 -5.99
N PHE A 32 -2.33 3.44 -5.50
CA PHE A 32 -3.39 2.55 -5.04
C PHE A 32 -3.20 2.26 -3.57
N ALA A 33 -4.27 2.38 -2.81
CA ALA A 33 -4.31 2.01 -1.41
C ALA A 33 -5.25 0.83 -1.22
N PHE A 34 -4.76 -0.21 -0.57
CA PHE A 34 -5.55 -1.36 -0.20
C PHE A 34 -5.47 -1.54 1.32
N TYR A 35 -6.64 -1.62 1.94
CA TYR A 35 -6.80 -1.82 3.37
C TYR A 35 -7.96 -2.77 3.67
N GLY A 36 -7.88 -3.55 4.74
CA GLY A 36 -8.99 -4.42 5.17
C GLY A 36 -8.57 -5.63 6.00
N THR A 37 -9.11 -5.73 7.21
CA THR A 37 -8.60 -6.61 8.29
C THR A 37 -8.70 -8.11 8.06
N ASN A 38 -9.66 -8.57 7.26
CA ASN A 38 -10.01 -10.00 7.16
C ASN A 38 -9.96 -10.55 5.72
N GLY A 39 -9.37 -9.81 4.79
CA GLY A 39 -9.32 -10.16 3.37
C GLY A 39 -7.97 -10.67 2.89
N SER A 40 -7.91 -11.06 1.61
CA SER A 40 -6.65 -11.31 0.92
C SER A 40 -6.52 -10.45 -0.34
N LEU A 41 -5.28 -10.05 -0.66
CA LEU A 41 -4.95 -9.32 -1.88
C LEU A 41 -3.91 -10.09 -2.67
N THR A 42 -4.23 -10.44 -3.90
CA THR A 42 -3.30 -11.06 -4.84
C THR A 42 -3.06 -10.14 -6.03
N MET A 43 -1.80 -9.83 -6.31
CA MET A 43 -1.37 -9.11 -7.51
C MET A 43 -0.38 -9.95 -8.29
N ARG A 44 -0.65 -10.21 -9.57
CA ARG A 44 0.23 -11.04 -10.40
C ARG A 44 0.40 -10.54 -11.83
N GLY A 45 1.64 -10.53 -12.33
CA GLY A 45 1.90 -10.17 -13.73
C GLY A 45 1.52 -8.72 -14.03
N LEU A 46 1.80 -7.79 -13.13
CA LEU A 46 1.44 -6.37 -13.28
C LEU A 46 2.68 -5.50 -13.48
N ARG A 47 2.57 -4.47 -14.33
CA ARG A 47 3.58 -3.41 -14.46
C ARG A 47 2.98 -2.05 -14.16
N PHE A 48 3.38 -1.43 -13.07
CA PHE A 48 3.04 -0.06 -12.75
C PHE A 48 4.06 0.89 -13.36
N THR A 49 3.60 1.92 -14.07
CA THR A 49 4.48 2.95 -14.63
C THR A 49 3.93 4.36 -14.41
N ASN A 50 4.81 5.31 -14.14
CA ASN A 50 4.47 6.73 -13.93
C ASN A 50 3.53 6.99 -12.74
N CYS A 51 3.45 6.05 -11.81
CA CYS A 51 2.56 6.12 -10.66
C CYS A 51 3.26 6.64 -9.38
N GLY A 52 2.45 7.06 -8.42
CA GLY A 52 2.76 7.61 -7.11
C GLY A 52 1.58 8.47 -6.64
N THR A 53 0.84 8.03 -5.63
CA THR A 53 -0.15 8.88 -4.94
C THR A 53 0.47 9.53 -3.73
N ASN A 54 0.17 10.80 -3.54
CA ASN A 54 0.27 11.46 -2.26
C ASN A 54 -0.58 10.66 -1.27
N LEU A 55 -0.01 10.40 -0.10
CA LEU A 55 -0.70 9.62 0.92
C LEU A 55 -1.94 10.33 1.49
N THR A 56 -2.27 11.56 1.07
CA THR A 56 -3.50 12.30 1.41
C THR A 56 -4.82 11.55 1.25
N THR A 57 -4.87 10.49 0.43
CA THR A 57 -6.09 9.69 0.22
C THR A 57 -6.23 8.53 1.20
N LEU A 58 -5.22 8.27 2.04
CA LEU A 58 -5.32 7.30 3.12
C LEU A 58 -6.13 7.87 4.29
N ASP A 59 -6.67 6.96 5.11
CA ASP A 59 -7.40 7.31 6.32
C ASP A 59 -6.56 8.25 7.23
N SER A 60 -7.22 9.23 7.86
CA SER A 60 -6.58 10.14 8.81
C SER A 60 -5.98 9.45 10.03
N ASP A 61 -6.44 8.24 10.35
CA ASP A 61 -5.83 7.41 11.40
C ASP A 61 -4.41 6.92 11.01
N ILE A 62 -4.05 7.03 9.72
CA ILE A 62 -2.73 6.72 9.15
C ILE A 62 -2.00 8.01 8.74
N ILE A 63 -2.71 9.00 8.18
CA ILE A 63 -2.15 10.30 7.75
C ILE A 63 -2.30 11.34 8.83
N ASN A 64 -1.17 11.93 9.24
CA ASN A 64 -1.12 12.87 10.35
C ASN A 64 -1.65 12.27 11.67
N SER A 65 -1.62 10.96 11.82
CA SER A 65 -2.01 10.30 13.06
C SER A 65 -1.15 10.81 14.21
N THR A 66 -1.81 11.21 15.31
CA THR A 66 -1.17 11.55 16.59
C THR A 66 -1.14 10.37 17.54
N THR A 67 -1.84 9.28 17.17
CA THR A 67 -2.01 8.08 18.00
C THR A 67 -1.31 6.85 17.41
N SER A 68 -1.05 6.83 16.10
CA SER A 68 -0.21 5.83 15.44
C SER A 68 1.27 6.17 15.63
N SER A 69 2.09 5.15 15.82
CA SER A 69 3.55 5.23 15.80
C SER A 69 4.11 5.59 14.41
N ILE A 70 3.27 5.62 13.38
CA ILE A 70 3.63 5.99 12.02
C ILE A 70 3.00 7.33 11.67
N HIS A 71 3.84 8.30 11.35
CA HIS A 71 3.39 9.61 10.89
C HIS A 71 3.75 9.82 9.42
N PHE A 72 2.79 9.55 8.54
CA PHE A 72 2.88 9.97 7.15
C PHE A 72 2.28 11.36 6.99
N THR A 73 3.05 12.28 6.42
CA THR A 73 2.55 13.60 6.02
C THR A 73 1.97 13.56 4.61
N LYS A 74 1.16 14.57 4.28
CA LYS A 74 0.68 14.87 2.93
C LYS A 74 1.76 15.17 1.88
N LEU A 75 3.04 14.98 2.18
CA LEU A 75 4.15 15.20 1.24
C LEU A 75 4.83 13.88 0.86
N HIS A 76 4.44 12.78 1.49
CA HIS A 76 4.88 11.44 1.11
C HIS A 76 4.03 10.96 -0.05
N ALA A 77 4.65 10.18 -0.94
CA ALA A 77 3.96 9.53 -2.04
C ALA A 77 4.32 8.05 -2.13
N ALA A 78 3.41 7.22 -2.64
CA ALA A 78 3.66 5.81 -2.90
C ALA A 78 2.86 5.27 -4.09
N VAL A 79 3.38 4.29 -4.84
CA VAL A 79 2.59 3.59 -5.88
C VAL A 79 1.55 2.68 -5.25
N LEU A 80 1.97 1.88 -4.28
CA LEU A 80 1.11 0.97 -3.54
C LEU A 80 1.22 1.27 -2.04
N VAL A 81 0.07 1.39 -1.38
CA VAL A 81 -0.03 1.40 0.08
C VAL A 81 -0.84 0.20 0.51
N LEU A 82 -0.26 -0.62 1.40
CA LEU A 82 -0.80 -1.87 1.87
C LEU A 82 -0.86 -1.83 3.39
N THR A 83 -2.06 -1.77 3.97
CA THR A 83 -2.20 -1.68 5.43
C THR A 83 -3.29 -2.60 5.92
N ASP A 84 -3.05 -3.25 7.06
CA ASP A 84 -4.06 -4.01 7.77
C ASP A 84 -4.72 -5.14 6.97
N ILE A 85 -4.06 -5.68 5.95
CA ILE A 85 -4.56 -6.82 5.17
C ILE A 85 -3.99 -8.11 5.76
N ALA A 86 -4.85 -9.11 5.99
CA ALA A 86 -4.43 -10.38 6.60
C ALA A 86 -3.44 -11.15 5.73
N SER A 87 -3.69 -11.26 4.42
CA SER A 87 -2.82 -12.00 3.51
C SER A 87 -2.56 -11.24 2.21
N ILE A 88 -1.30 -11.08 1.83
CA ILE A 88 -0.88 -10.43 0.59
C ILE A 88 0.04 -11.36 -0.20
N THR A 89 -0.21 -11.45 -1.50
CA THR A 89 0.70 -12.09 -2.46
C THR A 89 0.92 -11.16 -3.63
N ILE A 90 2.16 -10.74 -3.83
CA ILE A 90 2.61 -9.93 -4.96
C ILE A 90 3.64 -10.78 -5.70
N SER A 91 3.30 -11.27 -6.90
CA SER A 91 4.15 -12.14 -7.68
C SER A 91 4.35 -11.62 -9.11
N ASN A 92 5.57 -11.58 -9.61
CA ASN A 92 5.88 -11.09 -10.95
C ASN A 92 5.28 -9.70 -11.18
N VAL A 93 5.71 -8.72 -10.37
CA VAL A 93 5.25 -7.33 -10.45
C VAL A 93 6.44 -6.43 -10.68
N SER A 94 6.31 -5.47 -11.60
CA SER A 94 7.33 -4.48 -11.91
C SER A 94 6.78 -3.07 -11.65
N ILE A 95 7.49 -2.26 -10.86
CA ILE A 95 7.16 -0.86 -10.60
C ILE A 95 8.30 -0.01 -11.14
N MET A 96 8.01 0.76 -12.19
CA MET A 96 8.99 1.59 -12.86
C MET A 96 8.54 3.04 -13.00
N LYS A 97 9.48 3.97 -13.13
CA LYS A 97 9.16 5.39 -13.35
C LYS A 97 8.19 5.90 -12.29
N TYR A 98 8.43 5.62 -11.02
CA TYR A 98 7.52 5.96 -9.94
C TYR A 98 7.98 7.19 -9.13
N SER A 99 7.06 7.80 -8.38
CA SER A 99 7.36 8.93 -7.48
C SER A 99 7.11 8.56 -6.01
N GLY A 100 8.00 8.98 -5.11
CA GLY A 100 7.98 8.59 -3.70
C GLY A 100 8.40 7.14 -3.50
N PHE A 101 7.73 6.38 -2.63
CA PHE A 101 7.95 4.96 -2.45
C PHE A 101 7.29 4.12 -3.57
N ALA A 102 7.87 2.98 -3.90
CA ALA A 102 7.21 1.99 -4.74
C ALA A 102 6.09 1.31 -3.94
N ILE A 103 6.40 0.81 -2.74
CA ILE A 103 5.43 0.19 -1.84
C ILE A 103 5.65 0.74 -0.44
N VAL A 104 4.55 1.10 0.22
CA VAL A 104 4.48 1.28 1.66
C VAL A 104 3.61 0.14 2.21
N ALA A 105 4.17 -0.67 3.08
CA ALA A 105 3.49 -1.80 3.70
C ALA A 105 3.52 -1.67 5.23
N VAL A 106 2.37 -1.83 5.86
CA VAL A 106 2.21 -1.67 7.31
C VAL A 106 1.48 -2.88 7.87
N ASN A 107 2.10 -3.53 8.85
CA ASN A 107 1.50 -4.62 9.64
C ASN A 107 0.81 -5.70 8.78
N LEU A 108 1.56 -6.24 7.83
CA LEU A 108 1.11 -7.36 7.00
C LEU A 108 1.53 -8.69 7.65
N PRO A 109 0.62 -9.45 8.27
CA PRO A 109 0.99 -10.64 9.03
C PRO A 109 1.41 -11.81 8.12
N TYR A 110 0.83 -11.91 6.93
CA TYR A 110 1.20 -12.91 5.93
C TYR A 110 1.41 -12.22 4.57
N ALA A 111 2.64 -11.80 4.28
CA ALA A 111 2.99 -11.14 3.02
C ALA A 111 4.06 -11.91 2.25
N VAL A 112 3.79 -12.17 0.97
CA VAL A 112 4.74 -12.76 0.02
C VAL A 112 4.98 -11.77 -1.11
N PHE A 113 6.26 -11.45 -1.34
CA PHE A 113 6.73 -10.70 -2.50
C PHE A 113 7.67 -11.62 -3.29
N ASP A 114 7.21 -12.09 -4.44
CA ASP A 114 7.92 -13.01 -5.31
C ASP A 114 8.19 -12.33 -6.65
N TYR A 115 9.44 -12.24 -7.06
CA TYR A 115 9.82 -11.54 -8.31
C TYR A 115 9.23 -10.12 -8.42
N LEU A 116 9.48 -9.29 -7.40
CA LEU A 116 9.16 -7.87 -7.43
C LEU A 116 10.35 -7.08 -7.97
N GLU A 117 10.15 -6.39 -9.09
CA GLU A 117 11.13 -5.47 -9.66
C GLU A 117 10.73 -4.02 -9.34
N VAL A 118 11.66 -3.24 -8.79
CA VAL A 118 11.48 -1.80 -8.57
C VAL A 118 12.62 -1.06 -9.24
N SER A 119 12.30 -0.21 -10.21
CA SER A 119 13.31 0.50 -10.99
C SER A 119 12.94 1.96 -11.29
N TYR A 120 13.97 2.80 -11.43
CA TYR A 120 13.85 4.19 -11.87
C TYR A 120 12.83 5.04 -11.06
N SER A 121 13.25 5.49 -9.88
CA SER A 121 12.53 6.50 -9.09
C SER A 121 12.69 7.87 -9.74
N GLN A 122 11.57 8.53 -10.02
CA GLN A 122 11.54 9.92 -10.49
C GLN A 122 11.79 10.86 -9.32
N LYS A 123 12.54 11.95 -9.58
CA LYS A 123 12.68 13.05 -8.63
C LYS A 123 11.48 13.97 -8.79
N THR A 124 10.70 14.12 -7.74
CA THR A 124 9.55 15.03 -7.70
C THR A 124 9.75 16.12 -6.65
N GLU A 125 9.00 17.21 -6.79
CA GLU A 125 8.98 18.31 -5.81
C GLU A 125 8.40 17.84 -4.46
N PHE A 126 7.48 16.85 -4.52
CA PHE A 126 6.86 16.17 -3.38
C PHE A 126 7.05 14.67 -3.57
N GLY A 127 7.83 14.02 -2.70
CA GLY A 127 8.23 12.63 -2.91
C GLY A 127 9.39 12.23 -2.01
N ILE A 128 9.19 12.38 -0.70
CA ILE A 128 10.16 11.84 0.26
C ILE A 128 10.07 10.32 0.23
N GLY A 129 11.22 9.68 0.02
CA GLY A 129 11.34 8.23 -0.01
C GLY A 129 11.51 7.64 -1.42
N ARG A 130 12.07 6.45 -1.48
CA ARG A 130 12.24 5.63 -2.69
C ARG A 130 12.38 4.16 -2.29
N GLY A 131 11.95 3.26 -3.17
CA GLY A 131 12.03 1.81 -2.91
C GLY A 131 10.86 1.33 -2.07
N LEU A 132 11.08 0.33 -1.23
CA LEU A 132 10.05 -0.22 -0.34
C LEU A 132 10.22 0.32 1.07
N LEU A 133 9.10 0.64 1.72
CA LEU A 133 9.02 0.92 3.15
C LEU A 133 8.13 -0.15 3.79
N LEU A 134 8.73 -1.03 4.59
CA LEU A 134 8.04 -2.07 5.33
C LEU A 134 8.07 -1.74 6.81
N LEU A 135 6.91 -1.64 7.44
CA LEU A 135 6.79 -1.26 8.84
C LEU A 135 6.03 -2.33 9.62
N PHE A 136 6.62 -2.75 10.74
CA PHE A 136 6.08 -3.75 11.64
C PHE A 136 5.98 -3.15 13.03
N PHE A 137 4.79 -3.23 13.62
CA PHE A 137 4.51 -2.76 14.97
C PHE A 137 3.83 -3.87 15.74
N ASP A 138 4.12 -3.91 17.04
CA ASP A 138 3.25 -4.60 17.97
C ASP A 138 1.90 -3.89 17.91
N ARG A 139 0.90 -4.53 17.28
CA ARG A 139 -0.48 -4.10 17.44
C ARG A 139 -0.79 -4.26 18.91
N ILE A 140 -0.66 -3.19 19.68
CA ILE A 140 -1.45 -3.04 20.89
C ILE A 140 -2.87 -3.11 20.35
N THR A 141 -3.51 -4.28 20.49
CA THR A 141 -4.95 -4.44 20.30
C THR A 141 -5.56 -3.16 20.86
N LYS A 142 -6.27 -2.38 20.04
CA LYS A 142 -7.22 -1.39 20.57
C LYS A 142 -8.15 -2.26 21.42
N GLY A 143 -7.76 -2.44 22.69
CA GLY A 143 -8.59 -3.04 23.69
C GLY A 143 -9.88 -2.27 23.60
N ILE A 144 -10.98 -2.99 23.64
CA ILE A 144 -12.31 -2.41 23.72
C ILE A 144 -12.33 -1.65 25.06
N ILE A 145 -11.79 -0.44 25.08
CA ILE A 145 -11.99 0.54 26.12
C ILE A 145 -13.40 1.01 25.84
N ASN A 146 -14.40 0.28 26.38
CA ASN A 146 -15.80 0.69 26.63
C ASN A 146 -16.75 -0.52 26.79
N ALA A 147 -16.30 -1.62 27.40
CA ALA A 147 -17.24 -2.54 28.04
C ALA A 147 -17.04 -2.44 29.56
N PRO A 148 -17.95 -1.78 30.30
CA PRO A 148 -17.94 -1.89 31.75
C PRO A 148 -18.34 -3.34 32.07
N THR A 149 -17.35 -4.17 32.41
CA THR A 149 -17.62 -5.43 33.09
C THR A 149 -18.10 -5.11 34.50
N GLN A 150 -19.39 -4.79 34.62
CA GLN A 150 -20.12 -5.22 35.80
C GLN A 150 -20.38 -6.71 35.63
N TYR A 151 -19.95 -7.51 36.59
CA TYR A 151 -20.80 -8.54 37.20
C TYR A 151 -20.27 -8.86 38.60
N GLN A 152 -21.25 -9.08 39.49
CA GLN A 152 -21.16 -9.42 40.91
C GLN A 152 -20.38 -10.71 41.16
#